data_AF-Q7N0S2-F1
#
_entry.id   AF-Q7N0S2-F1
#
_cell.length_a   1.000
_cell.length_b   1.000
_cell.length_c   1.000
_cell.angle_alpha   90.00
_cell.angle_beta   90.00
_cell.angle_gamma   90.00
#
_symmetry.space_group_name_H-M   'P 1'
#
loop_
_entity.id
_entity.type
_entity.pdbx_description
1 polymer ?
#
loop_
_entity_poly.entity_id
_entity_poly.type
_entity_poly.pdbx_seq_one_letter_code
_entity_poly.pdbx_strand_id
1 'polypeptide(L)'
;MTAQPDLAGTAQHNAKIAIVMGSKSDWTTMQHAADILTSLNVPFHVEIVSAHRTPDKLFSFAEQAEQNGFDVIIAGAGGAAHLPGMLAAKTLVPVLGVPVQSAALNGIDSLYSIVQMPKGIPVGTLAIGKAGAANAALLAAQILARHNKDLLKRLSHWRETQTQDVLDNPDPREEA
;
A
#
# COMPACT_ATOMS: atom_id res chain seq x y z
N MET A 1 10.25 45.18 -18.50
CA MET A 1 9.83 44.22 -17.44
C MET A 1 9.21 43.02 -18.13
N THR A 2 10.06 42.08 -18.54
CA THR A 2 9.65 40.81 -19.15
C THR A 2 9.44 39.80 -18.04
N ALA A 3 8.24 39.22 -17.97
CA ALA A 3 7.92 38.10 -17.11
C ALA A 3 8.81 36.89 -17.46
N GLN A 4 9.44 36.28 -16.45
CA GLN A 4 10.06 34.97 -16.58
C GLN A 4 8.97 33.89 -16.56
N PRO A 5 8.96 32.94 -17.51
CA PRO A 5 8.12 31.76 -17.42
C PRO A 5 8.72 30.73 -16.45
N ASP A 6 7.81 29.94 -15.89
CA ASP A 6 7.98 28.87 -14.89
C ASP A 6 9.21 27.97 -15.09
N LEU A 7 9.92 27.74 -13.97
CA LEU A 7 10.84 26.62 -13.78
C LEU A 7 10.41 25.82 -12.54
N ALA A 8 9.19 25.30 -12.55
CA ALA A 8 8.82 24.17 -11.71
C ALA A 8 8.88 22.91 -12.59
N GLY A 9 10.10 22.43 -12.84
CA GLY A 9 10.29 21.08 -13.38
C GLY A 9 9.74 20.08 -12.37
N THR A 10 8.56 19.53 -12.64
CA THR A 10 8.02 18.43 -11.86
C THR A 10 8.91 17.22 -12.12
N ALA A 11 9.73 16.87 -11.13
CA ALA A 11 10.45 15.61 -11.13
C ALA A 11 9.41 14.51 -11.32
N GLN A 12 9.48 13.82 -12.45
CA GLN A 12 8.57 12.74 -12.77
C GLN A 12 8.76 11.65 -11.70
N HIS A 13 7.82 11.58 -10.76
CA HIS A 13 7.86 10.58 -9.71
C HIS A 13 7.82 9.19 -10.36
N ASN A 14 8.94 8.47 -10.34
CA ASN A 14 9.03 7.10 -10.87
C ASN A 14 8.36 6.07 -9.94
N ALA A 15 7.75 6.53 -8.85
CA ALA A 15 7.04 5.69 -7.90
C ALA A 15 5.65 5.36 -8.43
N LYS A 16 5.43 4.08 -8.75
CA LYS A 16 4.13 3.56 -9.21
C LYS A 16 3.20 3.14 -8.08
N ILE A 17 3.72 3.03 -6.87
CA ILE A 17 2.96 2.65 -5.67
C ILE A 17 3.10 3.75 -4.63
N ALA A 18 1.99 4.13 -4.01
CA ALA A 18 1.99 4.96 -2.81
C ALA A 18 1.58 4.15 -1.59
N ILE A 19 2.36 4.23 -0.51
CA ILE A 19 2.02 3.71 0.81
C ILE A 19 1.57 4.88 1.69
N VAL A 20 0.29 4.91 2.04
CA VAL A 20 -0.29 5.96 2.88
C VAL A 20 -0.85 5.40 4.18
N MET A 21 -0.78 6.19 5.24
CA MET A 21 -1.27 5.78 6.56
C MET A 21 -1.80 6.94 7.38
N GLY A 22 -2.73 6.63 8.30
CA GLY A 22 -3.42 7.65 9.10
C GLY A 22 -2.55 8.34 10.14
N SER A 23 -1.48 7.69 10.61
CA SER A 23 -0.64 8.15 11.70
C SER A 23 0.80 7.64 11.60
N LYS A 24 1.73 8.30 12.31
CA LYS A 24 3.11 7.81 12.43
C LYS A 24 3.19 6.44 13.13
N SER A 25 2.29 6.14 14.06
CA SER A 25 2.26 4.84 14.75
C SER A 25 1.93 3.68 13.82
N ASP A 26 1.13 3.91 12.77
CA ASP A 26 0.80 2.89 11.77
C ASP A 26 2.04 2.42 10.98
N TRP A 27 3.12 3.22 10.94
CA TRP A 27 4.37 2.86 10.27
C TRP A 27 4.94 1.54 10.78
N THR A 28 4.75 1.22 12.07
CA THR A 28 5.19 -0.07 12.63
C THR A 28 4.60 -1.28 11.89
N THR A 29 3.39 -1.14 11.34
CA THR A 29 2.74 -2.13 10.46
C THR A 29 3.09 -1.88 9.00
N MET A 30 2.99 -0.64 8.53
CA MET A 30 3.11 -0.31 7.09
C MET A 30 4.54 -0.41 6.55
N GLN A 31 5.57 -0.36 7.41
CA GLN A 31 6.96 -0.60 6.99
C GLN A 31 7.12 -1.97 6.31
N HIS A 32 6.33 -2.98 6.70
CA HIS A 32 6.37 -4.29 6.05
C HIS A 32 5.95 -4.26 4.58
N ALA A 33 5.12 -3.28 4.17
CA ALA A 33 4.86 -3.05 2.74
C ALA A 33 6.10 -2.44 2.06
N ALA A 34 6.74 -1.46 2.71
CA ALA A 34 7.95 -0.82 2.20
C ALA A 34 9.12 -1.79 2.06
N ASP A 35 9.32 -2.70 3.02
CA ASP A 35 10.37 -3.72 3.01
C ASP A 35 10.23 -4.67 1.82
N ILE A 36 9.00 -5.12 1.53
CA ILE A 36 8.69 -5.97 0.38
C ILE A 36 8.98 -5.23 -0.93
N LEU A 37 8.50 -3.99 -1.08
CA LEU A 37 8.72 -3.22 -2.31
C LEU A 37 10.21 -2.91 -2.52
N THR A 38 10.94 -2.65 -1.43
CA THR A 38 12.41 -2.47 -1.46
C THR A 38 13.10 -3.74 -1.94
N SER A 39 12.74 -4.90 -1.37
CA SER A 39 13.31 -6.20 -1.74
C SER A 39 13.02 -6.59 -3.20
N LEU A 40 11.90 -6.10 -3.76
CA LEU A 40 11.52 -6.28 -5.15
C LEU A 40 12.04 -5.18 -6.07
N ASN A 41 12.84 -4.24 -5.58
CA ASN A 41 13.36 -3.09 -6.31
C ASN A 41 12.23 -2.31 -7.03
N VAL A 42 11.12 -2.07 -6.33
CA VAL A 42 9.99 -1.27 -6.83
C VAL A 42 10.03 0.09 -6.12
N PRO A 43 10.19 1.22 -6.84
CA PRO A 43 10.11 2.54 -6.23
C PRO A 43 8.71 2.82 -5.69
N PHE A 44 8.62 3.41 -4.49
CA PHE A 44 7.37 3.76 -3.85
C PHE A 44 7.44 5.11 -3.14
N HIS A 45 6.28 5.73 -2.98
CA HIS A 45 6.07 6.92 -2.16
C HIS A 45 5.54 6.52 -0.78
N VAL A 46 5.88 7.29 0.27
CA VAL A 46 5.36 7.09 1.63
C VAL A 46 4.86 8.40 2.19
N GLU A 47 3.64 8.39 2.75
CA GLU A 47 3.08 9.61 3.33
C GLU A 47 2.08 9.35 4.45
N ILE A 48 2.03 10.26 5.43
CA ILE A 48 0.96 10.29 6.44
C ILE A 48 -0.20 11.14 5.90
N VAL A 49 -1.37 10.51 5.77
CA VAL A 49 -2.63 11.10 5.30
C VAL A 49 -3.74 10.65 6.24
N SER A 50 -4.19 11.52 7.13
CA SER A 50 -5.17 11.18 8.15
C SER A 50 -6.58 11.52 7.70
N ALA A 51 -7.44 10.52 7.49
CA ALA A 51 -8.83 10.74 7.07
C ALA A 51 -9.60 11.71 7.97
N HIS A 52 -9.42 11.62 9.29
CA HIS A 52 -10.18 12.44 10.24
C HIS A 52 -9.50 13.75 10.64
N ARG A 53 -8.19 13.91 10.42
CA ARG A 53 -7.42 15.08 10.89
C ARG A 53 -6.96 15.97 9.75
N THR A 54 -6.82 15.40 8.56
CA THR A 54 -6.42 16.10 7.33
C THR A 54 -7.31 15.65 6.16
N PRO A 55 -8.65 15.77 6.25
CA PRO A 55 -9.57 15.29 5.22
C PRO A 55 -9.33 15.95 3.85
N ASP A 56 -9.05 17.26 3.82
CA ASP A 56 -8.78 17.97 2.56
C ASP A 56 -7.51 17.44 1.88
N LYS A 57 -6.47 17.16 2.67
CA LYS A 57 -5.24 16.52 2.19
C LYS A 57 -5.53 15.14 1.60
N LEU A 58 -6.40 14.35 2.23
CA LEU A 58 -6.82 13.05 1.69
C LEU A 58 -7.46 13.21 0.32
N PHE A 59 -8.37 14.18 0.18
CA PHE A 59 -9.09 14.42 -1.06
C PHE A 59 -8.11 14.88 -2.15
N SER A 60 -7.25 15.86 -1.84
CA SER A 60 -6.22 16.33 -2.77
C SER A 60 -5.27 15.21 -3.19
N PHE A 61 -4.84 14.36 -2.27
CA PHE A 61 -3.98 13.21 -2.59
C PHE A 61 -4.66 12.24 -3.56
N ALA A 62 -5.90 11.85 -3.28
CA ALA A 62 -6.64 10.90 -4.11
C ALA A 62 -6.95 11.46 -5.51
N GLU A 63 -7.42 12.71 -5.58
CA GLU A 63 -7.75 13.39 -6.84
C GLU A 63 -6.52 13.55 -7.75
N GLN A 64 -5.34 13.75 -7.17
CA GLN A 64 -4.08 13.89 -7.90
C GLN A 64 -3.36 12.56 -8.16
N ALA A 65 -3.83 11.43 -7.60
CA ALA A 65 -3.07 10.19 -7.59
C ALA A 65 -2.70 9.68 -9.00
N GLU A 66 -3.65 9.72 -9.93
CA GLU A 66 -3.43 9.32 -11.32
C GLU A 66 -2.48 10.29 -12.05
N GLN A 67 -2.64 11.60 -11.84
CA GLN A 67 -1.77 12.63 -12.42
C GLN A 67 -0.34 12.54 -11.90
N ASN A 68 -0.18 12.14 -10.63
CA ASN A 68 1.12 11.87 -10.02
C ASN A 68 1.73 10.52 -10.46
N GLY A 69 1.02 9.75 -11.29
CA GLY A 69 1.52 8.55 -11.94
C GLY A 69 1.41 7.28 -11.08
N PHE A 70 0.64 7.29 -10.00
CA PHE A 70 0.41 6.11 -9.18
C PHE A 70 -0.52 5.13 -9.90
N ASP A 71 -0.09 3.87 -9.96
CA ASP A 71 -0.87 2.77 -10.52
C ASP A 71 -1.57 1.96 -9.41
N VAL A 72 -1.09 2.02 -8.15
CA VAL A 72 -1.71 1.39 -6.97
C VAL A 72 -1.47 2.23 -5.71
N ILE A 73 -2.47 2.33 -4.84
CA ILE A 73 -2.36 2.91 -3.50
C ILE A 73 -2.52 1.80 -2.45
N ILE A 74 -1.59 1.73 -1.50
CA ILE A 74 -1.66 0.88 -0.31
C ILE A 74 -1.98 1.79 0.89
N ALA A 75 -3.12 1.59 1.53
CA ALA A 75 -3.62 2.45 2.60
C ALA A 75 -3.81 1.68 3.92
N GLY A 76 -3.09 2.09 4.96
CA GLY A 76 -3.16 1.51 6.31
C GLY A 76 -3.92 2.39 7.31
N ALA A 77 -4.87 1.81 8.03
CA ALA A 77 -5.56 2.50 9.13
C ALA A 77 -6.14 1.51 10.17
N GLY A 78 -6.27 1.96 11.42
CA GLY A 78 -6.82 1.20 12.55
C GLY A 78 -8.07 1.85 13.17
N GLY A 79 -8.84 1.08 13.93
CA GLY A 79 -10.08 1.51 14.57
C GLY A 79 -11.20 1.76 13.55
N ALA A 80 -11.79 2.96 13.59
CA ALA A 80 -12.70 3.46 12.54
C ALA A 80 -11.90 3.82 11.26
N ALA A 81 -11.41 2.79 10.57
CA ALA A 81 -10.36 2.89 9.56
C ALA A 81 -10.86 3.39 8.19
N HIS A 82 -11.23 4.67 8.10
CA HIS A 82 -11.86 5.25 6.90
C HIS A 82 -10.89 5.63 5.77
N LEU A 83 -9.58 5.64 6.01
CA LEU A 83 -8.60 6.10 5.02
C LEU A 83 -8.72 5.36 3.67
N PRO A 84 -8.72 4.01 3.61
CA PRO A 84 -8.77 3.32 2.31
C PRO A 84 -10.07 3.60 1.54
N GLY A 85 -11.23 3.53 2.21
CA GLY A 85 -12.52 3.76 1.58
C GLY A 85 -12.69 5.19 1.05
N MET A 86 -12.23 6.19 1.80
CA MET A 86 -12.32 7.59 1.37
C MET A 86 -11.35 7.92 0.23
N LEU A 87 -10.18 7.29 0.17
CA LEU A 87 -9.29 7.39 -0.99
C LEU A 87 -9.96 6.80 -2.24
N ALA A 88 -10.49 5.58 -2.13
CA ALA A 88 -11.17 4.89 -3.23
C ALA A 88 -12.40 5.66 -3.73
N ALA A 89 -13.08 6.42 -2.87
CA ALA A 89 -14.21 7.26 -3.27
C ALA A 89 -13.81 8.46 -4.15
N LYS A 90 -12.52 8.79 -4.21
CA LYS A 90 -11.99 10.00 -4.83
C LYS A 90 -10.98 9.73 -5.96
N THR A 91 -10.70 8.46 -6.27
CA THR A 91 -9.78 8.07 -7.34
C THR A 91 -10.19 6.77 -8.00
N LEU A 92 -9.82 6.60 -9.28
CA LEU A 92 -9.96 5.32 -9.99
C LEU A 92 -8.70 4.45 -9.86
N VAL A 93 -7.61 4.99 -9.29
CA VAL A 93 -6.41 4.20 -8.98
C VAL A 93 -6.79 3.11 -7.96
N PRO A 94 -6.46 1.83 -8.22
CA PRO A 94 -6.74 0.74 -7.29
C PRO A 94 -6.23 1.03 -5.86
N VAL A 95 -7.12 0.89 -4.88
CA VAL A 95 -6.78 1.04 -3.44
C VAL A 95 -6.79 -0.32 -2.76
N LEU A 96 -5.66 -0.64 -2.14
CA LEU A 96 -5.46 -1.82 -1.29
C LEU A 96 -5.47 -1.40 0.18
N GLY A 97 -6.40 -1.96 0.95
CA GLY A 97 -6.61 -1.61 2.35
C GLY A 97 -5.90 -2.58 3.31
N VAL A 98 -5.13 -2.04 4.25
CA VAL A 98 -4.46 -2.81 5.32
C VAL A 98 -5.10 -2.44 6.67
N PRO A 99 -5.89 -3.35 7.28
CA PRO A 99 -6.40 -3.15 8.63
C PRO A 99 -5.25 -3.17 9.65
N VAL A 100 -4.95 -2.04 10.26
CA VAL A 100 -3.96 -1.97 11.36
C VAL A 100 -4.59 -2.53 12.63
N GLN A 101 -3.86 -3.33 13.39
CA GLN A 101 -4.38 -3.95 14.61
C GLN A 101 -4.69 -2.88 15.67
N SER A 102 -5.96 -2.79 16.07
CA SER A 102 -6.40 -1.94 17.19
C SER A 102 -6.17 -2.64 18.53
N ALA A 103 -5.99 -1.84 19.60
CA ALA A 103 -5.66 -2.37 20.92
C ALA A 103 -6.78 -3.20 21.55
N ALA A 104 -8.03 -2.73 21.47
CA ALA A 104 -9.16 -3.36 22.17
C ALA A 104 -9.80 -4.50 21.37
N LEU A 105 -9.90 -4.35 20.05
CA LEU A 105 -10.65 -5.28 19.18
C LEU A 105 -9.75 -6.06 18.23
N ASN A 106 -8.43 -6.01 18.44
CA ASN A 106 -7.43 -6.74 17.67
C ASN A 106 -7.60 -6.56 16.14
N GLY A 107 -8.03 -5.37 15.72
CA GLY A 107 -8.20 -5.03 14.30
C GLY A 107 -9.50 -5.53 13.66
N ILE A 108 -10.44 -6.14 14.39
CA ILE A 108 -11.77 -6.51 13.82
C ILE A 108 -12.57 -5.26 13.41
N ASP A 109 -12.51 -4.22 14.24
CA ASP A 109 -13.05 -2.90 13.93
C ASP A 109 -12.44 -2.31 12.64
N SER A 110 -11.13 -2.46 12.52
CA SER A 110 -10.33 -1.97 11.40
C SER A 110 -10.66 -2.74 10.13
N LEU A 111 -10.78 -4.06 10.24
CA LEU A 111 -11.14 -4.96 9.15
C LEU A 111 -12.52 -4.61 8.60
N TYR A 112 -13.54 -4.54 9.46
CA TYR A 112 -14.90 -4.23 9.03
C TYR A 112 -15.05 -2.79 8.51
N SER A 113 -14.29 -1.84 9.04
CA SER A 113 -14.27 -0.47 8.52
C SER A 113 -13.70 -0.37 7.09
N ILE A 114 -12.87 -1.33 6.67
CA ILE A 114 -12.21 -1.31 5.35
C ILE A 114 -12.88 -2.25 4.35
N VAL A 115 -13.20 -3.50 4.73
CA VAL A 115 -13.65 -4.54 3.78
C VAL A 115 -15.12 -4.41 3.38
N GLN A 116 -15.97 -3.83 4.22
CA GLN A 116 -17.42 -3.79 4.01
C GLN A 116 -17.87 -2.61 3.13
N MET A 117 -17.07 -2.24 2.14
CA MET A 117 -17.43 -1.18 1.20
C MET A 117 -18.73 -1.54 0.45
N PRO A 118 -19.69 -0.62 0.34
CA PRO A 118 -20.91 -0.86 -0.43
C PRO A 118 -20.60 -0.93 -1.94
N LYS A 119 -21.57 -1.42 -2.72
CA LYS A 119 -21.48 -1.49 -4.18
C LYS A 119 -21.08 -0.13 -4.78
N GLY A 120 -20.02 -0.14 -5.59
CA GLY A 120 -19.61 0.98 -6.43
C GLY A 120 -18.22 1.54 -6.12
N ILE A 121 -17.74 1.41 -4.88
CA ILE A 121 -16.45 1.98 -4.45
C ILE A 121 -15.59 0.88 -3.81
N PRO A 122 -14.84 0.10 -4.59
CA PRO A 122 -14.13 -1.07 -4.08
C PRO A 122 -12.85 -0.73 -3.33
N VAL A 123 -12.51 -1.54 -2.32
CA VAL A 123 -11.18 -1.59 -1.69
C VAL A 123 -10.74 -3.05 -1.65
N GLY A 124 -9.54 -3.36 -2.14
CA GLY A 124 -8.96 -4.68 -2.00
C GLY A 124 -8.36 -4.84 -0.60
N THR A 125 -9.06 -5.49 0.31
CA THR A 125 -8.61 -5.59 1.72
C THR A 125 -7.73 -6.81 1.96
N LEU A 126 -6.65 -6.62 2.73
CA LEU A 126 -5.71 -7.67 3.12
C LEU A 126 -5.90 -8.08 4.59
N ALA A 127 -5.11 -9.04 5.05
CA ALA A 127 -5.11 -9.49 6.44
C ALA A 127 -4.85 -8.35 7.43
N ILE A 128 -5.22 -8.54 8.69
CA ILE A 128 -4.91 -7.57 9.76
C ILE A 128 -3.38 -7.54 10.02
N GLY A 129 -2.83 -6.34 10.19
CA GLY A 129 -1.47 -6.10 10.67
C GLY A 129 -0.37 -6.37 9.65
N LYS A 130 0.81 -6.77 10.14
CA LYS A 130 2.05 -6.92 9.35
C LYS A 130 1.92 -7.83 8.13
N ALA A 131 1.17 -8.92 8.26
CA ALA A 131 0.92 -9.86 7.17
C ALA A 131 0.11 -9.19 6.04
N GLY A 132 -0.86 -8.35 6.41
CA GLY A 132 -1.62 -7.54 5.45
C GLY A 132 -0.78 -6.53 4.71
N ALA A 133 0.09 -5.80 5.42
CA ALA A 133 1.00 -4.83 4.82
C ALA A 133 1.94 -5.49 3.80
N ALA A 134 2.60 -6.59 4.17
CA ALA A 134 3.46 -7.35 3.25
C ALA A 134 2.67 -7.85 2.02
N ASN A 135 1.48 -8.43 2.23
CA ASN A 135 0.65 -8.93 1.14
C ASN A 135 0.08 -7.81 0.26
N ALA A 136 -0.18 -6.62 0.79
CA ALA A 136 -0.62 -5.48 0.00
C ALA A 136 0.48 -5.05 -0.98
N ALA A 137 1.74 -5.03 -0.53
CA ALA A 137 2.88 -4.78 -1.40
C ALA A 137 3.07 -5.87 -2.45
N LEU A 138 2.96 -7.16 -2.09
CA LEU A 138 3.03 -8.27 -3.04
C LEU A 138 1.90 -8.22 -4.08
N LEU A 139 0.67 -7.87 -3.66
CA LEU A 139 -0.47 -7.73 -4.58
C LEU A 139 -0.29 -6.52 -5.50
N ALA A 140 0.15 -5.38 -4.98
CA ALA A 140 0.47 -4.20 -5.78
C ALA A 140 1.57 -4.51 -6.81
N ALA A 141 2.63 -5.20 -6.40
CA ALA A 141 3.69 -5.64 -7.31
C ALA A 141 3.18 -6.61 -8.39
N GLN A 142 2.26 -7.52 -8.05
CA GLN A 142 1.62 -8.41 -9.04
C GLN A 142 0.78 -7.65 -10.06
N ILE A 143 0.07 -6.60 -9.63
CA ILE A 143 -0.67 -5.70 -10.55
C ILE A 143 0.31 -5.05 -11.54
N LEU A 144 1.41 -4.46 -11.05
CA LEU A 144 2.43 -3.85 -11.92
C LEU A 144 3.12 -4.87 -12.86
N ALA A 145 3.38 -6.08 -12.36
CA ALA A 145 4.07 -7.13 -13.11
C ALA A 145 3.31 -7.59 -14.35
N ARG A 146 2.00 -7.33 -14.45
CA ARG A 146 1.21 -7.58 -15.68
C ARG A 146 1.77 -6.86 -16.90
N HIS A 147 2.45 -5.72 -16.70
CA HIS A 147 3.06 -4.93 -17.76
C HIS A 147 4.58 -4.74 -17.58
N ASN A 148 5.18 -5.36 -16.56
CA ASN A 148 6.61 -5.27 -16.26
C ASN A 148 7.23 -6.67 -16.15
N LYS A 149 7.87 -7.12 -17.23
CA LYS A 149 8.48 -8.46 -17.34
C LYS A 149 9.61 -8.68 -16.34
N ASP A 150 10.37 -7.65 -16.00
CA ASP A 150 11.48 -7.80 -15.05
C ASP A 150 10.98 -7.90 -13.61
N LEU A 151 9.94 -7.14 -13.26
CA LEU A 151 9.26 -7.29 -11.97
C LEU A 151 8.58 -8.66 -11.86
N LEU A 152 7.98 -9.16 -12.95
CA LEU A 152 7.41 -10.50 -12.97
C LEU A 152 8.46 -11.57 -12.63
N LYS A 153 9.66 -11.50 -13.23
CA LYS A 153 10.76 -12.42 -12.91
C LYS A 153 11.17 -12.35 -11.43
N ARG A 154 11.31 -11.14 -10.87
CA ARG A 154 11.66 -10.97 -9.45
C ARG A 154 10.59 -11.53 -8.52
N LEU A 155 9.32 -11.35 -8.85
CA LEU A 155 8.20 -11.94 -8.09
C LEU A 155 8.14 -13.47 -8.19
N SER A 156 8.39 -14.03 -9.38
CA SER A 156 8.51 -15.48 -9.56
C SER A 156 9.63 -16.03 -8.70
N HIS A 157 10.82 -15.44 -8.77
CA HIS A 157 11.96 -15.83 -7.94
C HIS A 157 11.65 -15.69 -6.44
N TRP A 158 11.02 -14.58 -6.03
CA TRP A 158 10.61 -14.39 -4.63
C TRP A 158 9.73 -15.55 -4.14
N ARG A 159 8.73 -15.98 -4.93
CA ARG A 159 7.87 -17.12 -4.56
C ARG A 159 8.63 -18.45 -4.54
N GLU A 160 9.54 -18.66 -5.48
CA GLU A 160 10.40 -19.85 -5.51
C GLU A 160 11.27 -19.91 -4.26
N THR A 161 11.91 -18.81 -3.85
CA THR A 161 12.70 -18.74 -2.62
C THR A 161 11.87 -19.09 -1.40
N GLN A 162 10.69 -18.49 -1.21
CA GLN A 162 9.82 -18.85 -0.07
C GLN A 162 9.42 -20.32 -0.05
N THR A 163 9.25 -20.92 -1.23
CA THR A 163 8.94 -22.35 -1.36
C THR A 163 10.15 -23.18 -0.97
N GLN A 164 11.32 -22.83 -1.49
CA GLN A 164 12.57 -23.53 -1.24
C GLN A 164 12.98 -23.46 0.23
N ASP A 165 12.82 -22.30 0.88
CA ASP A 165 13.09 -22.11 2.30
C ASP A 165 12.30 -23.12 3.17
N VAL A 166 11.04 -23.42 2.82
CA VAL A 166 10.24 -24.42 3.54
C VAL A 166 10.69 -25.85 3.23
N LEU A 167 11.05 -26.13 1.98
CA LEU A 167 11.50 -27.46 1.55
C LEU A 167 12.87 -27.82 2.14
N ASP A 168 13.75 -26.83 2.29
CA ASP A 168 15.10 -27.00 2.86
C ASP A 168 15.04 -27.13 4.39
N ASN A 169 13.96 -26.68 5.03
CA ASN A 169 13.77 -26.72 6.48
C ASN A 169 12.50 -27.51 6.87
N PRO A 170 12.38 -28.80 6.51
CA PRO A 170 11.13 -29.56 6.68
C PRO A 170 10.86 -30.00 8.11
N ASP A 171 11.90 -30.16 8.95
CA ASP A 171 11.77 -30.48 10.37
C ASP A 171 11.94 -29.22 11.22
N PRO A 172 10.87 -28.70 11.86
CA PRO A 172 10.93 -27.46 12.63
C PRO A 172 11.73 -27.58 13.94
N ARG A 173 12.26 -28.76 14.27
CA ARG A 173 13.09 -29.00 15.46
C ARG A 173 14.58 -28.86 15.18
N GLU A 174 14.98 -28.91 13.93
CA GLU A 174 16.38 -28.73 13.52
C GLU A 174 16.65 -27.23 13.34
N GLU A 175 17.83 -26.77 13.76
CA GLU A 175 18.22 -25.38 13.53
C GLU A 175 18.51 -25.18 12.04
N ALA A 176 17.94 -24.12 11.47
CA ALA A 176 18.15 -23.68 10.08
C ALA A 176 19.55 -23.08 9.86
#